data_AF-A0A6A6QMH6-F1
#
_entry.id   AF-A0A6A6QMH6-F1
#
_cell.length_a   1.000
_cell.length_b   1.000
_cell.length_c   1.000
_cell.angle_alpha   90.00
_cell.angle_beta   90.00
_cell.angle_gamma   90.00
#
_symmetry.space_group_name_H-M   'P 1'
#
loop_
_entity.id
_entity.type
_entity.pdbx_description
1 polymer ?
#
loop_
_entity_poly.entity_id
_entity_poly.type
_entity_poly.pdbx_seq_one_letter_code
_entity_poly.pdbx_strand_id
1 'polypeptide(L)'
;MTTGVWDALNNGANALEIDMMPNKHGWNAQHDEDAAARGDTAELMFKTIAEARSQGRTVTFVWLDLKSPDWLHCQALRDLAAKHLEPVGVKVLYGFYNGKEKALASTAPTLKSFEAINMNGEAQECLDAFNKVASNVDRPKLIMSYGYYALSAGFGNCHEKGYKTCTELRKGHETNEFGRVFGWTSLQGHAWYVDKLFAEAGVDGMIYGRKHNHYVSGDATKEAAADILNWAKHNPQTHHIATLADAPW
;
A
#
# COMPACT_ATOMS: atom_id res chain seq x y z
N MET A 1 3.23 -18.90 -7.48
CA MET A 1 2.87 -18.50 -8.85
C MET A 1 2.61 -17.01 -8.85
N THR A 2 3.42 -16.22 -9.55
CA THR A 2 3.32 -14.74 -9.58
C THR A 2 2.17 -14.21 -10.44
N THR A 3 1.16 -15.05 -10.68
CA THR A 3 -0.01 -14.75 -11.51
C THR A 3 -0.79 -13.56 -10.96
N GLY A 4 -0.81 -13.38 -9.64
CA GLY A 4 -1.45 -12.23 -8.99
C GLY A 4 -0.92 -10.87 -9.46
N VAL A 5 0.38 -10.76 -9.79
CA VAL A 5 0.98 -9.54 -10.35
C VAL A 5 0.32 -9.22 -11.69
N TRP A 6 0.35 -10.16 -12.62
CA TRP A 6 -0.22 -9.98 -13.95
C TRP A 6 -1.73 -9.75 -13.91
N ASP A 7 -2.44 -10.48 -13.06
CA ASP A 7 -3.88 -10.35 -12.86
C ASP A 7 -4.27 -8.95 -12.36
N ALA A 8 -3.58 -8.44 -11.33
CA ALA A 8 -3.85 -7.11 -10.79
C ALA A 8 -3.58 -6.03 -11.83
N LEU A 9 -2.43 -6.11 -12.53
CA LEU A 9 -2.10 -5.16 -13.59
C LEU A 9 -3.09 -5.25 -14.75
N ASN A 10 -3.58 -6.44 -15.11
CA ASN A 10 -4.56 -6.64 -16.19
C ASN A 10 -5.92 -6.06 -15.82
N ASN A 11 -6.24 -6.00 -14.52
CA ASN A 11 -7.42 -5.33 -14.00
C ASN A 11 -7.23 -3.82 -13.83
N GLY A 12 -6.06 -3.27 -14.18
CA GLY A 12 -5.79 -1.83 -14.22
C GLY A 12 -5.07 -1.26 -12.99
N ALA A 13 -4.56 -2.10 -12.08
CA ALA A 13 -3.72 -1.62 -10.99
C ALA A 13 -2.47 -0.91 -11.53
N ASN A 14 -2.10 0.22 -10.92
CA ASN A 14 -0.87 0.95 -11.17
C ASN A 14 0.14 0.86 -10.00
N ALA A 15 -0.24 0.21 -8.90
CA ALA A 15 0.60 -0.13 -7.76
C ALA A 15 0.19 -1.50 -7.21
N LEU A 16 1.08 -2.16 -6.48
CA LEU A 16 0.85 -3.52 -5.97
C LEU A 16 1.18 -3.58 -4.48
N GLU A 17 0.23 -3.99 -3.65
CA GLU A 17 0.49 -4.36 -2.25
C GLU A 17 0.87 -5.85 -2.19
N ILE A 18 1.84 -6.17 -1.34
CA ILE A 18 2.35 -7.52 -1.12
C ILE A 18 2.64 -7.70 0.36
N ASP A 19 1.92 -8.62 1.00
CA ASP A 19 2.27 -9.13 2.32
C ASP A 19 3.67 -9.74 2.31
N MET A 20 4.56 -9.28 3.16
CA MET A 20 5.94 -9.76 3.25
C MET A 20 6.17 -10.39 4.61
N MET A 21 6.46 -11.69 4.61
CA MET A 21 6.80 -12.47 5.78
C MET A 21 8.28 -12.88 5.74
N PRO A 22 9.10 -12.55 6.77
CA PRO A 22 10.47 -13.03 6.82
C PRO A 22 10.53 -14.50 7.24
N ASN A 23 11.57 -15.19 6.79
CA ASN A 23 11.93 -16.53 7.23
C ASN A 23 13.45 -16.74 7.11
N LYS A 24 13.92 -17.92 7.53
CA LYS A 24 15.36 -18.30 7.51
C LYS A 24 16.06 -18.20 6.13
N HIS A 25 15.32 -18.08 5.04
CA HIS A 25 15.83 -18.01 3.67
C HIS A 25 15.56 -16.66 2.98
N GLY A 26 14.99 -15.68 3.68
CA GLY A 26 14.65 -14.37 3.13
C GLY A 26 13.19 -14.02 3.36
N TRP A 27 12.54 -13.46 2.35
CA TRP A 27 11.16 -12.97 2.42
C TRP A 27 10.25 -13.67 1.42
N ASN A 28 9.01 -13.91 1.81
CA ASN A 28 7.97 -14.50 0.97
C ASN A 28 6.70 -13.64 0.98
N ALA A 29 6.00 -13.65 -0.15
CA ALA A 29 4.72 -12.99 -0.36
C ALA A 29 3.60 -13.73 0.40
N GLN A 30 3.46 -13.47 1.70
CA GLN A 30 2.65 -14.28 2.60
C GLN A 30 1.98 -13.44 3.70
N HIS A 31 0.66 -13.57 3.79
CA HIS A 31 -0.17 -12.85 4.75
C HIS A 31 -0.09 -13.44 6.18
N ASP A 32 -0.28 -14.76 6.32
CA ASP A 32 -0.39 -15.42 7.63
C ASP A 32 0.78 -16.37 7.89
N GLU A 33 1.33 -16.36 9.12
CA GLU A 33 2.43 -17.23 9.53
C GLU A 33 2.10 -18.74 9.38
N ASP A 34 0.84 -19.11 9.56
CA ASP A 34 0.33 -20.49 9.55
C ASP A 34 -0.20 -20.97 8.17
N ALA A 35 -0.03 -20.17 7.11
CA ALA A 35 -0.53 -20.56 5.80
C ALA A 35 0.12 -21.87 5.32
N ALA A 36 -0.71 -22.87 5.00
CA ALA A 36 -0.27 -24.23 4.63
C ALA A 36 0.63 -24.28 3.38
N ALA A 37 0.60 -23.24 2.55
CA ALA A 37 1.48 -23.06 1.41
C ALA A 37 2.24 -21.74 1.54
N ARG A 38 3.57 -21.81 1.37
CA ARG A 38 4.42 -20.61 1.29
C ARG A 38 4.10 -19.85 0.01
N GLY A 39 3.97 -18.54 0.14
CA GLY A 39 3.92 -17.66 -1.04
C GLY A 39 5.23 -17.64 -1.82
N ASP A 40 5.23 -16.98 -2.97
CA ASP A 40 6.44 -16.81 -3.78
C ASP A 40 7.51 -16.01 -3.03
N THR A 41 8.78 -16.18 -3.39
CA THR A 41 9.86 -15.40 -2.78
C THR A 41 9.78 -13.93 -3.21
N ALA A 42 10.23 -13.01 -2.36
CA ALA A 42 10.31 -11.59 -2.69
C ALA A 42 11.15 -11.35 -3.96
N GLU A 43 12.24 -12.10 -4.15
CA GLU A 43 13.06 -12.00 -5.36
C GLU A 43 12.26 -12.37 -6.62
N LEU A 44 11.45 -13.45 -6.57
CA LEU A 44 10.63 -13.86 -7.71
C LEU A 44 9.53 -12.83 -7.99
N MET A 45 8.89 -12.28 -6.94
CA MET A 45 7.91 -11.21 -7.07
C MET A 45 8.52 -9.96 -7.72
N PHE A 46 9.68 -9.50 -7.23
CA PHE A 46 10.34 -8.30 -7.74
C PHE A 46 10.84 -8.48 -9.18
N LYS A 47 11.37 -9.66 -9.52
CA LYS A 47 11.72 -9.99 -10.92
C LYS A 47 10.50 -9.96 -11.83
N THR A 48 9.37 -10.50 -11.39
CA THR A 48 8.12 -10.49 -12.18
C THR A 48 7.61 -9.06 -12.38
N ILE A 49 7.64 -8.23 -11.34
CA ILE A 49 7.23 -6.82 -11.43
C ILE A 49 8.17 -6.04 -12.34
N ALA A 50 9.48 -6.29 -12.24
CA ALA A 50 10.46 -5.67 -13.11
C ALA A 50 10.28 -6.05 -14.57
N GLU A 51 9.99 -7.33 -14.85
CA GLU A 51 9.62 -7.81 -16.18
C GLU A 51 8.37 -7.11 -16.71
N ALA A 52 7.29 -7.04 -15.91
CA ALA A 52 6.07 -6.33 -16.29
C ALA A 52 6.38 -4.86 -16.65
N ARG A 53 7.27 -4.21 -15.91
CA ARG A 53 7.69 -2.84 -16.19
C ARG A 53 8.51 -2.70 -17.46
N SER A 54 9.44 -3.61 -17.71
CA SER A 54 10.18 -3.67 -18.97
C SER A 54 9.26 -3.94 -20.17
N GLN A 55 8.11 -4.59 -19.96
CA GLN A 55 7.07 -4.79 -20.98
C GLN A 55 6.10 -3.59 -21.12
N GLY A 56 6.39 -2.46 -20.49
CA GLY A 56 5.61 -1.23 -20.65
C GLY A 56 4.38 -1.13 -19.75
N ARG A 57 4.21 -2.01 -18.76
CA ARG A 57 3.13 -1.88 -17.76
C ARG A 57 3.40 -0.70 -16.84
N THR A 58 2.33 -0.05 -16.39
CA THR A 58 2.39 1.02 -15.39
C THR A 58 2.44 0.40 -13.99
N VAL A 59 3.60 0.44 -13.34
CA VAL A 59 3.76 0.13 -11.91
C VAL A 59 4.57 1.26 -11.29
N THR A 60 3.89 2.17 -10.59
CA THR A 60 4.51 3.36 -9.99
C THR A 60 5.28 2.98 -8.73
N PHE A 61 4.67 2.16 -7.88
CA PHE A 61 5.30 1.63 -6.68
C PHE A 61 4.76 0.26 -6.28
N VAL A 62 5.50 -0.40 -5.39
CA VAL A 62 5.04 -1.56 -4.63
C VAL A 62 4.95 -1.19 -3.16
N TRP A 63 3.88 -1.63 -2.50
CA TRP A 63 3.71 -1.52 -1.05
C TRP A 63 4.01 -2.88 -0.44
N LEU A 64 5.08 -2.95 0.35
CA LEU A 64 5.50 -4.15 1.05
C LEU A 64 4.96 -4.12 2.47
N ASP A 65 3.93 -4.91 2.73
CA ASP A 65 3.30 -4.97 4.04
C ASP A 65 4.07 -5.92 4.98
N LEU A 66 4.82 -5.38 5.93
CA LEU A 66 5.77 -6.17 6.71
C LEU A 66 5.07 -6.81 7.93
N LYS A 67 4.87 -8.13 7.90
CA LYS A 67 4.13 -8.85 8.97
C LYS A 67 4.92 -9.00 10.28
N SER A 68 6.23 -9.20 10.19
CA SER A 68 7.11 -9.35 11.36
C SER A 68 8.46 -8.65 11.15
N PRO A 69 8.48 -7.31 10.98
CA PRO A 69 9.69 -6.60 10.61
C PRO A 69 10.71 -6.55 11.76
N ASP A 70 11.95 -6.88 11.45
CA ASP A 70 13.12 -6.50 12.23
C ASP A 70 14.18 -5.89 11.29
N TRP A 71 15.18 -5.22 11.87
CA TRP A 71 16.17 -4.48 11.10
C TRP A 71 16.94 -5.34 10.08
N LEU A 72 17.44 -6.52 10.48
CA LEU A 72 18.29 -7.35 9.62
C LEU A 72 17.50 -7.88 8.42
N HIS A 73 16.27 -8.34 8.67
CA HIS A 73 15.41 -8.80 7.60
C HIS A 73 15.01 -7.63 6.69
N CYS A 74 14.68 -6.46 7.24
CA CYS A 74 14.32 -5.28 6.44
C CYS A 74 15.45 -4.89 5.47
N GLN A 75 16.71 -4.85 5.92
CA GLN A 75 17.83 -4.49 5.04
C GLN A 75 17.97 -5.46 3.85
N ALA A 76 17.84 -6.77 4.08
CA ALA A 76 17.91 -7.76 3.00
C ALA A 76 16.79 -7.59 1.96
N LEU A 77 15.57 -7.25 2.40
CA LEU A 77 14.45 -6.95 1.49
C LEU A 77 14.71 -5.69 0.68
N ARG A 78 15.25 -4.64 1.32
CA ARG A 78 15.63 -3.38 0.68
C ARG A 78 16.71 -3.57 -0.38
N ASP A 79 17.69 -4.43 -0.11
CA ASP A 79 18.75 -4.74 -1.08
C ASP A 79 18.19 -5.49 -2.30
N LEU A 80 17.24 -6.41 -2.10
CA LEU A 80 16.52 -7.07 -3.21
C LEU A 80 15.70 -6.06 -4.03
N ALA A 81 15.01 -5.14 -3.37
CA ALA A 81 14.27 -4.07 -4.04
C ALA A 81 15.19 -3.16 -4.86
N ALA A 82 16.30 -2.70 -4.29
CA ALA A 82 17.30 -1.90 -5.01
C ALA A 82 17.90 -2.66 -6.20
N LYS A 83 18.09 -3.98 -6.08
CA LYS A 83 18.64 -4.80 -7.17
C LYS A 83 17.67 -4.96 -8.34
N HIS A 84 16.37 -5.07 -8.08
CA HIS A 84 15.40 -5.50 -9.10
C HIS A 84 14.37 -4.44 -9.50
N LEU A 85 13.93 -3.59 -8.57
CA LEU A 85 12.86 -2.60 -8.78
C LEU A 85 13.40 -1.22 -9.11
N GLU A 86 14.47 -0.79 -8.44
CA GLU A 86 15.09 0.53 -8.68
C GLU A 86 15.55 0.70 -10.15
N PRO A 87 16.22 -0.27 -10.81
CA PRO A 87 16.71 -0.08 -12.19
C PRO A 87 15.61 0.10 -13.23
N VAL A 88 14.39 -0.36 -12.94
CA VAL A 88 13.21 -0.22 -13.80
C VAL A 88 12.28 0.91 -13.32
N GLY A 89 12.72 1.71 -12.35
CA GLY A 89 12.00 2.89 -11.86
C GLY A 89 10.74 2.57 -11.06
N VAL A 90 10.65 1.40 -10.42
CA VAL A 90 9.56 1.09 -9.48
C VAL A 90 9.97 1.55 -8.09
N LYS A 91 9.11 2.37 -7.47
CA LYS A 91 9.32 2.88 -6.11
C LYS A 91 8.86 1.85 -5.07
N VAL A 92 9.33 1.96 -3.83
CA VAL A 92 9.02 0.98 -2.77
C VAL A 92 8.52 1.68 -1.50
N LEU A 93 7.34 1.28 -1.06
CA LEU A 93 6.71 1.73 0.17
C LEU A 93 6.78 0.60 1.21
N TYR A 94 7.54 0.79 2.29
CA TYR A 94 7.62 -0.21 3.38
C TYR A 94 6.53 0.05 4.41
N GLY A 95 5.57 -0.87 4.52
CA GLY A 95 4.42 -0.79 5.43
C GLY A 95 4.74 -1.34 6.81
N PHE A 96 4.41 -0.56 7.83
CA PHE A 96 4.50 -0.92 9.24
C PHE A 96 3.13 -0.78 9.91
N TYR A 97 3.00 -1.42 11.07
CA TYR A 97 1.82 -1.33 11.94
C TYR A 97 2.19 -0.74 13.29
N ASN A 98 1.18 -0.19 13.99
CA ASN A 98 1.33 0.23 15.39
C ASN A 98 2.02 -0.85 16.25
N GLY A 99 2.99 -0.44 17.07
CA GLY A 99 3.81 -1.35 17.88
C GLY A 99 5.06 -1.90 17.18
N LYS A 100 5.33 -1.50 15.93
CA LYS A 100 6.55 -1.87 15.17
C LYS A 100 7.55 -0.71 15.02
N GLU A 101 7.52 0.27 15.93
CA GLU A 101 8.31 1.51 15.85
C GLU A 101 9.82 1.23 15.85
N LYS A 102 10.28 0.11 16.42
CA LYS A 102 11.71 -0.26 16.38
C LYS A 102 12.19 -0.54 14.95
N ALA A 103 11.41 -1.29 14.17
CA ALA A 103 11.76 -1.59 12.79
C ALA A 103 11.64 -0.33 11.91
N LEU A 104 10.62 0.49 12.16
CA LEU A 104 10.48 1.80 11.54
C LEU A 104 11.70 2.68 11.84
N ALA A 105 12.09 2.82 13.11
CA ALA A 105 13.24 3.64 13.56
C ALA A 105 14.55 3.21 12.93
N SER A 106 14.71 1.92 12.65
CA SER A 106 15.88 1.40 11.98
C SER A 106 15.88 1.72 10.48
N THR A 107 14.70 1.67 9.83
CA THR A 107 14.56 1.87 8.38
C THR A 107 14.59 3.35 7.99
N ALA A 108 13.85 4.19 8.72
CA ALA A 108 13.58 5.59 8.37
C ALA A 108 14.84 6.46 8.12
N PRO A 109 15.90 6.41 8.94
CA PRO A 109 17.06 7.29 8.77
C PRO A 109 17.90 7.02 7.51
N THR A 110 17.69 5.88 6.85
CA THR A 110 18.52 5.43 5.73
C THR A 110 17.74 5.28 4.44
N LEU A 111 16.53 5.84 4.34
CA LEU A 111 15.68 5.75 3.15
C LEU A 111 16.37 6.33 1.92
N LYS A 112 16.37 5.56 0.83
CA LYS A 112 16.86 5.99 -0.49
C LYS A 112 15.82 6.86 -1.18
N SER A 113 16.19 7.48 -2.30
CA SER A 113 15.29 8.36 -3.08
C SER A 113 14.07 7.63 -3.66
N PHE A 114 14.17 6.32 -3.92
CA PHE A 114 13.06 5.52 -4.45
C PHE A 114 12.21 4.84 -3.35
N GLU A 115 12.48 5.14 -2.09
CA GLU A 115 11.86 4.48 -0.94
C GLU A 115 11.06 5.47 -0.09
N ALA A 116 9.96 4.97 0.48
CA ALA A 116 9.14 5.65 1.48
C ALA A 116 8.68 4.65 2.55
N ILE A 117 8.09 5.16 3.63
CA ILE A 117 7.56 4.37 4.74
C ILE A 117 6.08 4.65 4.93
N ASN A 118 5.32 3.60 5.18
CA ASN A 118 3.93 3.67 5.54
C ASN A 118 3.73 3.23 6.99
N MET A 119 2.87 3.94 7.73
CA MET A 119 2.31 3.45 8.99
C MET A 119 0.81 3.24 8.80
N ASN A 120 0.35 2.03 9.15
CA ASN A 120 -1.06 1.70 9.18
C ASN A 120 -1.61 1.88 10.60
N GLY A 121 -2.55 2.82 10.78
CA GLY A 121 -3.12 3.12 12.08
C GLY A 121 -3.99 4.37 12.07
N GLU A 122 -4.47 4.78 13.25
CA GLU A 122 -5.20 6.04 13.41
C GLU A 122 -4.29 7.24 13.09
N ALA A 123 -4.86 8.34 12.62
CA ALA A 123 -4.08 9.45 12.06
C ALA A 123 -3.07 10.03 13.05
N GLN A 124 -3.52 10.30 14.28
CA GLN A 124 -2.65 10.87 15.30
C GLN A 124 -1.56 9.89 15.74
N GLU A 125 -1.88 8.59 15.85
CA GLU A 125 -0.91 7.57 16.25
C GLU A 125 0.19 7.42 15.19
N CYS A 126 -0.18 7.45 13.90
CA CYS A 126 0.78 7.43 12.80
C CYS A 126 1.70 8.66 12.84
N LEU A 127 1.13 9.85 13.05
CA LEU A 127 1.88 11.09 13.12
C LEU A 127 2.84 11.09 14.33
N ASP A 128 2.38 10.64 15.49
CA ASP A 128 3.19 10.53 16.70
C ASP A 128 4.34 9.54 16.52
N ALA A 129 4.08 8.40 15.87
CA ALA A 129 5.12 7.43 15.54
C ALA A 129 6.20 8.05 14.63
N PHE A 130 5.79 8.74 13.56
CA PHE A 130 6.74 9.41 12.67
C PHE A 130 7.52 10.52 13.35
N ASN A 131 6.87 11.39 14.13
CA ASN A 131 7.55 12.45 14.87
C ASN A 131 8.56 11.90 15.88
N LYS A 132 8.30 10.71 16.43
CA LYS A 132 9.19 10.06 17.38
C LYS A 132 10.42 9.43 16.74
N VAL A 133 10.28 8.75 15.59
CA VAL A 133 11.36 7.90 15.04
C VAL A 133 11.79 8.24 13.62
N ALA A 134 11.08 9.13 12.93
CA ALA A 134 11.32 9.51 11.54
C ALA A 134 11.29 11.05 11.35
N SER A 135 11.59 11.83 12.40
CA SER A 135 11.53 13.31 12.38
C SER A 135 12.49 13.97 11.38
N ASN A 136 13.53 13.26 10.95
CA ASN A 136 14.49 13.72 9.94
C ASN A 136 14.16 13.23 8.52
N VAL A 137 13.01 12.58 8.32
CA VAL A 137 12.55 12.13 7.00
C VAL A 137 11.60 13.16 6.41
N ASP A 138 11.79 13.47 5.13
CA ASP A 138 10.91 14.38 4.40
C ASP A 138 9.45 13.91 4.44
N ARG A 139 8.52 14.82 4.77
CA ARG A 139 7.08 14.51 4.87
C ARG A 139 6.49 13.79 3.66
N PRO A 140 6.87 14.08 2.39
CA PRO A 140 6.39 13.31 1.23
C PRO A 140 6.63 11.80 1.32
N LYS A 141 7.67 11.35 2.04
CA LYS A 141 8.00 9.92 2.21
C LYS A 141 7.30 9.26 3.40
N LEU A 142 6.49 10.01 4.14
CA LEU A 142 5.75 9.55 5.31
C LEU A 142 4.29 9.34 4.91
N ILE A 143 3.91 8.10 4.69
CA ILE A 143 2.61 7.74 4.13
C ILE A 143 1.73 7.18 5.25
N MET A 144 0.49 7.63 5.34
CA MET A 144 -0.49 7.02 6.22
C MET A 144 -1.33 6.01 5.43
N SER A 145 -1.72 4.93 6.09
CA SER A 145 -2.81 4.10 5.61
C SER A 145 -3.74 3.71 6.74
N TYR A 146 -4.99 3.45 6.38
CA TYR A 146 -5.95 2.91 7.33
C TYR A 146 -7.04 2.14 6.59
N GLY A 147 -7.59 1.13 7.27
CA GLY A 147 -8.50 0.22 6.63
C GLY A 147 -9.10 -0.78 7.59
N TYR A 148 -10.09 -1.51 7.11
CA TYR A 148 -10.70 -2.60 7.86
C TYR A 148 -11.10 -3.72 6.92
N TYR A 149 -10.81 -4.96 7.32
CA TYR A 149 -11.13 -6.13 6.49
C TYR A 149 -12.61 -6.17 6.13
N ALA A 150 -13.52 -5.77 7.04
CA ALA A 150 -14.94 -5.61 6.77
C ALA A 150 -15.31 -4.13 6.63
N LEU A 151 -14.81 -3.47 5.57
CA LEU A 151 -14.95 -2.02 5.35
C LEU A 151 -16.36 -1.48 5.68
N SER A 152 -17.42 -2.15 5.21
CA SER A 152 -18.81 -1.74 5.46
C SER A 152 -19.20 -1.64 6.94
N ALA A 153 -18.66 -2.51 7.81
CA ALA A 153 -18.90 -2.48 9.26
C ALA A 153 -18.01 -1.43 9.98
N GLY A 154 -16.83 -1.16 9.43
CA GLY A 154 -15.86 -0.21 9.97
C GLY A 154 -15.96 1.21 9.41
N PHE A 155 -16.82 1.45 8.43
CA PHE A 155 -16.72 2.61 7.56
C PHE A 155 -16.94 3.95 8.27
N GLY A 156 -18.07 4.06 8.99
CA GLY A 156 -18.55 5.30 9.57
C GLY A 156 -19.27 6.21 8.58
N ASN A 157 -19.23 7.52 8.85
CA ASN A 157 -19.84 8.61 8.09
C ASN A 157 -18.82 9.74 7.83
N CYS A 158 -17.54 9.46 8.05
CA CYS A 158 -16.41 10.37 7.86
C CYS A 158 -16.31 11.50 8.91
N HIS A 159 -17.31 11.70 9.76
CA HIS A 159 -17.36 12.79 10.75
C HIS A 159 -17.51 12.32 12.19
N GLU A 160 -17.26 11.03 12.47
CA GLU A 160 -17.24 10.55 13.84
C GLU A 160 -16.18 11.24 14.69
N LYS A 161 -16.43 11.30 16.00
CA LYS A 161 -15.38 11.64 16.97
C LYS A 161 -14.39 10.49 17.19
N GLY A 162 -14.89 9.24 17.10
CA GLY A 162 -14.10 8.03 17.32
C GLY A 162 -13.42 7.49 16.06
N TYR A 163 -12.90 6.28 16.18
CA TYR A 163 -12.18 5.59 15.11
C TYR A 163 -13.17 4.90 14.14
N LYS A 164 -13.17 5.37 12.89
CA LYS A 164 -13.86 4.74 11.76
C LYS A 164 -13.02 4.95 10.51
N THR A 165 -13.10 4.03 9.56
CA THR A 165 -12.20 4.02 8.40
C THR A 165 -12.23 5.35 7.65
N CYS A 166 -13.42 5.86 7.33
CA CYS A 166 -13.52 7.12 6.61
C CYS A 166 -13.02 8.32 7.45
N THR A 167 -13.35 8.32 8.74
CA THR A 167 -12.97 9.40 9.67
C THR A 167 -11.46 9.50 9.86
N GLU A 168 -10.77 8.38 10.05
CA GLU A 168 -9.31 8.39 10.25
C GLU A 168 -8.56 8.75 8.98
N LEU A 169 -9.02 8.29 7.82
CA LEU A 169 -8.44 8.70 6.54
C LEU A 169 -8.63 10.20 6.28
N ARG A 170 -9.83 10.74 6.56
CA ARG A 170 -10.07 12.19 6.47
C ARG A 170 -9.16 12.99 7.39
N LYS A 171 -9.06 12.58 8.66
CA LYS A 171 -8.15 13.23 9.63
C LYS A 171 -6.71 13.20 9.13
N GLY A 172 -6.28 12.05 8.59
CA GLY A 172 -4.96 11.92 7.95
C GLY A 172 -4.76 12.98 6.87
N HIS A 173 -5.69 13.06 5.92
CA HIS A 173 -5.63 14.02 4.82
C HIS A 173 -5.60 15.49 5.32
N GLU A 174 -6.52 15.85 6.23
CA GLU A 174 -6.68 17.23 6.73
C GLU A 174 -5.45 17.75 7.51
N THR A 175 -4.64 16.86 8.10
CA THR A 175 -3.43 17.30 8.81
C THR A 175 -2.38 17.88 7.86
N ASN A 176 -2.36 17.48 6.59
CA ASN A 176 -1.31 17.80 5.63
C ASN A 176 0.13 17.42 6.10
N GLU A 177 0.24 16.51 7.07
CA GLU A 177 1.53 16.04 7.61
C GLU A 177 2.00 14.74 6.96
N PHE A 178 1.16 14.10 6.14
CA PHE A 178 1.49 12.89 5.38
C PHE A 178 1.69 13.23 3.91
N GLY A 179 2.64 12.55 3.27
CA GLY A 179 2.87 12.68 1.84
C GLY A 179 1.68 12.19 1.02
N ARG A 180 1.10 11.06 1.42
CA ARG A 180 -0.13 10.47 0.88
C ARG A 180 -0.91 9.73 1.96
N VAL A 181 -2.19 9.52 1.71
CA VAL A 181 -3.11 8.77 2.56
C VAL A 181 -3.80 7.68 1.74
N PHE A 182 -3.65 6.41 2.13
CA PHE A 182 -4.20 5.27 1.41
C PHE A 182 -5.26 4.50 2.22
N GLY A 183 -6.38 4.15 1.58
CA GLY A 183 -7.42 3.31 2.18
C GLY A 183 -7.33 1.84 1.76
N TRP A 184 -7.82 0.93 2.60
CA TRP A 184 -7.94 -0.50 2.27
C TRP A 184 -9.06 -1.22 3.05
N THR A 185 -9.60 -2.35 2.58
CA THR A 185 -9.58 -2.90 1.21
C THR A 185 -10.98 -2.79 0.62
N SER A 186 -11.10 -2.25 -0.60
CA SER A 186 -12.36 -2.21 -1.34
C SER A 186 -12.66 -3.56 -2.00
N LEU A 187 -13.96 -3.92 -2.07
CA LEU A 187 -14.46 -5.16 -2.64
C LEU A 187 -15.55 -4.88 -3.68
N GLN A 188 -16.07 -5.94 -4.29
CA GLN A 188 -17.27 -5.89 -5.12
C GLN A 188 -18.42 -5.18 -4.41
N GLY A 189 -19.14 -4.31 -5.12
CA GLY A 189 -20.27 -3.55 -4.60
C GLY A 189 -19.90 -2.43 -3.62
N HIS A 190 -18.63 -2.01 -3.56
CA HIS A 190 -18.17 -0.95 -2.66
C HIS A 190 -18.08 0.44 -3.33
N ALA A 191 -18.66 0.64 -4.53
CA ALA A 191 -18.68 1.93 -5.23
C ALA A 191 -19.03 3.14 -4.34
N TRP A 192 -20.02 3.00 -3.45
CA TRP A 192 -20.39 4.07 -2.51
C TRP A 192 -19.28 4.37 -1.50
N TYR A 193 -18.59 3.36 -0.98
CA TYR A 193 -17.46 3.55 -0.07
C TYR A 193 -16.27 4.17 -0.79
N VAL A 194 -15.99 3.73 -2.02
CA VAL A 194 -14.95 4.32 -2.88
C VAL A 194 -15.23 5.81 -3.09
N ASP A 195 -16.47 6.16 -3.45
CA ASP A 195 -16.88 7.56 -3.61
C ASP A 195 -16.63 8.39 -2.35
N LYS A 196 -17.09 7.92 -1.19
CA LYS A 196 -16.88 8.63 0.08
C LYS A 196 -15.41 8.77 0.46
N LEU A 197 -14.59 7.74 0.22
CA LEU A 197 -13.17 7.80 0.56
C LEU A 197 -12.41 8.81 -0.30
N PHE A 198 -12.69 8.88 -1.60
CA PHE A 198 -12.04 9.88 -2.45
C PHE A 198 -12.67 11.27 -2.29
N ALA A 199 -13.99 11.39 -2.27
CA ALA A 199 -14.68 12.68 -2.27
C ALA A 199 -14.70 13.37 -0.89
N GLU A 200 -14.81 12.61 0.20
CA GLU A 200 -14.94 13.17 1.55
C GLU A 200 -13.70 12.93 2.42
N ALA A 201 -13.08 11.75 2.35
CA ALA A 201 -11.86 11.49 3.12
C ALA A 201 -10.59 11.98 2.43
N GLY A 202 -10.61 12.25 1.12
CA GLY A 202 -9.47 12.77 0.38
C GLY A 202 -8.31 11.77 0.25
N VAL A 203 -8.60 10.46 0.17
CA VAL A 203 -7.53 9.46 -0.03
C VAL A 203 -6.87 9.62 -1.40
N ASP A 204 -5.57 9.37 -1.47
CA ASP A 204 -4.79 9.43 -2.71
C ASP A 204 -4.81 8.11 -3.49
N GLY A 205 -5.30 7.04 -2.87
CA GLY A 205 -5.31 5.70 -3.43
C GLY A 205 -5.98 4.68 -2.53
N MET A 206 -6.32 3.55 -3.14
CA MET A 206 -7.13 2.51 -2.52
C MET A 206 -6.62 1.12 -2.90
N ILE A 207 -6.43 0.24 -1.91
CA ILE A 207 -6.28 -1.19 -2.15
C ILE A 207 -7.66 -1.77 -2.48
N TYR A 208 -7.70 -2.65 -3.48
CA TYR A 208 -8.88 -3.44 -3.85
C TYR A 208 -8.51 -4.90 -4.05
N GLY A 209 -9.45 -5.82 -3.87
CA GLY A 209 -9.23 -7.23 -4.18
C GLY A 209 -9.93 -8.18 -3.22
N ARG A 210 -9.15 -9.01 -2.54
CA ARG A 210 -9.64 -10.03 -1.59
C ARG A 210 -9.19 -9.67 -0.18
N LYS A 211 -10.02 -10.02 0.82
CA LYS A 211 -9.76 -9.70 2.24
C LYS A 211 -8.65 -10.52 2.89
N HIS A 212 -8.53 -11.79 2.52
CA HIS A 212 -7.73 -12.80 3.26
C HIS A 212 -6.98 -13.77 2.33
N ASN A 213 -6.85 -13.43 1.05
CA ASN A 213 -6.30 -14.34 0.05
C ASN A 213 -5.46 -13.57 -0.94
N HIS A 214 -4.47 -14.26 -1.52
CA HIS A 214 -3.70 -13.73 -2.63
C HIS A 214 -4.61 -13.26 -3.78
N TYR A 215 -4.11 -12.26 -4.50
CA TYR A 215 -4.85 -11.70 -5.62
C TYR A 215 -5.01 -12.73 -6.74
N VAL A 216 -6.25 -12.93 -7.18
CA VAL A 216 -6.60 -13.71 -8.37
C VAL A 216 -7.70 -12.95 -9.08
N SER A 217 -7.53 -12.74 -10.38
CA SER A 217 -8.53 -12.06 -11.19
C SER A 217 -9.82 -12.88 -11.28
N GLY A 218 -10.94 -12.21 -11.04
CA GLY A 218 -12.29 -12.72 -11.24
C GLY A 218 -13.27 -11.57 -11.29
N ASP A 219 -14.55 -11.85 -11.52
CA ASP A 219 -15.57 -10.80 -11.70
C ASP A 219 -15.62 -9.85 -10.50
N ALA A 220 -15.59 -10.38 -9.28
CA ALA A 220 -15.58 -9.57 -8.06
C ALA A 220 -14.38 -8.62 -7.95
N THR A 221 -13.16 -9.07 -8.30
CA THR A 221 -11.96 -8.21 -8.23
C THR A 221 -11.91 -7.21 -9.38
N LYS A 222 -12.45 -7.57 -10.54
CA LYS A 222 -12.58 -6.67 -11.69
C LYS A 222 -13.59 -5.56 -11.41
N GLU A 223 -14.72 -5.89 -10.77
CA GLU A 223 -15.72 -4.91 -10.36
C GLU A 223 -15.15 -3.96 -9.29
N ALA A 224 -14.47 -4.50 -8.27
CA ALA A 224 -13.79 -3.67 -7.26
C ALA A 224 -12.74 -2.73 -7.88
N ALA A 225 -12.01 -3.17 -8.91
CA ALA A 225 -11.10 -2.32 -9.68
C ALA A 225 -11.87 -1.23 -10.44
N ALA A 226 -12.95 -1.64 -11.12
CA ALA A 226 -13.76 -0.77 -11.94
C ALA A 226 -14.40 0.36 -11.12
N ASP A 227 -14.80 0.12 -9.87
CA ASP A 227 -15.31 1.15 -8.97
C ASP A 227 -14.31 2.32 -8.83
N ILE A 228 -13.04 2.02 -8.58
CA ILE A 228 -11.96 3.02 -8.43
C ILE A 228 -11.64 3.68 -9.77
N LEU A 229 -11.42 2.88 -10.81
CA LEU A 229 -11.02 3.37 -12.13
C LEU A 229 -12.11 4.26 -12.76
N ASN A 230 -13.37 3.86 -12.65
CA ASN A 230 -14.49 4.65 -13.14
C ASN A 230 -14.70 5.90 -12.29
N TRP A 231 -14.50 5.84 -10.97
CA TRP A 231 -14.62 7.03 -10.13
C TRP A 231 -13.62 8.12 -10.56
N ALA A 232 -12.34 7.76 -10.74
CA ALA A 232 -11.33 8.70 -11.23
C ALA A 232 -11.67 9.25 -12.63
N LYS A 233 -12.15 8.38 -13.53
CA LYS A 233 -12.57 8.79 -14.88
C LYS A 233 -13.74 9.78 -14.88
N HIS A 234 -14.68 9.66 -13.94
CA HIS A 234 -15.82 10.56 -13.82
C HIS A 234 -15.50 11.84 -13.03
N ASN A 235 -14.34 11.91 -12.35
CA ASN A 235 -13.91 13.06 -11.57
C ASN A 235 -12.55 13.64 -12.06
N PRO A 236 -12.36 13.90 -13.38
CA PRO A 236 -11.06 14.24 -13.95
C PRO A 236 -10.54 15.63 -13.54
N GLN A 237 -11.39 16.47 -12.93
CA GLN A 237 -11.00 17.80 -12.47
C GLN A 237 -10.23 17.78 -11.15
N THR A 238 -10.38 16.70 -10.38
CA THR A 238 -9.75 16.57 -9.06
C THR A 238 -8.83 15.36 -8.98
N HIS A 239 -9.06 14.32 -9.78
CA HIS A 239 -8.31 13.07 -9.72
C HIS A 239 -8.02 12.48 -11.10
N HIS A 240 -6.92 11.74 -11.17
CA HIS A 240 -6.58 10.88 -12.30
C HIS A 240 -5.88 9.62 -11.79
N ILE A 241 -5.81 8.59 -12.64
CA ILE A 241 -5.01 7.41 -12.34
C ILE A 241 -3.53 7.77 -12.50
N ALA A 242 -2.78 7.68 -11.41
CA ALA A 242 -1.35 7.99 -11.41
C ALA A 242 -0.59 7.17 -12.46
N THR A 243 0.31 7.85 -13.15
CA THR A 243 1.16 7.36 -14.24
C THR A 243 2.62 7.35 -13.78
N LEU A 244 3.53 7.01 -14.68
CA LEU A 244 4.96 7.03 -14.39
C LEU A 244 5.54 8.44 -14.21
N ALA A 245 4.82 9.47 -14.66
CA ALA A 245 5.20 10.87 -14.46
C ALA A 245 4.81 11.38 -13.07
N ASP A 246 3.87 10.70 -12.41
CA ASP A 246 3.39 11.08 -11.08
C ASP A 246 4.29 10.44 -10.02
N ALA A 247 5.08 11.27 -9.33
CA ALA A 247 5.88 10.79 -8.21
C ALA A 247 4.95 10.39 -7.04
N PRO A 248 5.04 9.15 -6.53
CA PRO A 248 4.26 8.75 -5.37
C PRO A 248 4.74 9.45 -4.08
N TRP A 249 6.00 9.93 -4.08
CA TRP A 249 6.64 10.80 -3.08
C TRP A 249 7.88 11.48 -3.68
#